data_AF-A0A369KXQ8-F1
#
_entry.id   AF-A0A369KXQ8-F1
#
_cell.length_a   1.000
_cell.length_b   1.000
_cell.length_c   1.000
_cell.angle_alpha   90.00
_cell.angle_beta   90.00
_cell.angle_gamma   90.00
#
_symmetry.space_group_name_H-M   'P 1'
#
loop_
_entity.id
_entity.type
_entity.pdbx_description
1 polymer ?
#
loop_
_entity_poly.entity_id
_entity_poly.type
_entity_poly.pdbx_seq_one_letter_code
_entity_poly.pdbx_strand_id
1 'polypeptide(L)'
;MYDLLQVMQQDGYLSSGELIALRKTCKELGENPVRILRSLNIASPEQIQEYLQRYFRVNALGNQAISKLDESYQAYVPIDLAIHYSCFGLGEENSALYIAMEDPSDRGAIQQLRFFLNKRIIAIAATVYQLAEGLSRIYRVSIPNLKLTTVIERSRGVIGGLRYEIPIESQSFSVNNNVAGNNLSPDMTAEVEDFAESSMPIPTKKLQKPRNNSNEEPSAEISAPDLNTPDLFNTPSVEPLEDSSSSEVDSSTGLLADDIPPDNMSQDDIFESKPQDFDETYISQISALASSALVKVSMMSDKSQAIELINNLLGPYQLSVSLLDEANYQIVGHDFSVQGNLTSRVSNNQNPIAYAIDPILKLVLKMKESS
;
A
#
# COMPACT_ATOMS: atom_id res chain seq x y z
N MET A 1 -1.75 21.88 -18.95
CA MET A 1 -1.88 21.88 -17.47
C MET A 1 -0.93 20.80 -16.99
N TYR A 2 0.03 21.11 -16.12
CA TYR A 2 1.00 20.09 -15.71
C TYR A 2 0.31 19.09 -14.78
N ASP A 3 0.74 17.85 -14.92
CA ASP A 3 0.38 16.72 -14.06
C ASP A 3 1.01 16.91 -12.67
N LEU A 4 0.27 16.58 -11.59
CA LEU A 4 0.75 16.68 -10.21
C LEU A 4 2.13 16.03 -10.04
N LEU A 5 2.31 14.86 -10.65
CA LEU A 5 3.57 14.11 -10.56
C LEU A 5 4.75 14.86 -11.18
N GLN A 6 4.51 15.64 -12.25
CA GLN A 6 5.55 16.42 -12.90
C GLN A 6 5.99 17.62 -12.04
N VAL A 7 5.05 18.21 -11.30
CA VAL A 7 5.33 19.30 -10.37
C VAL A 7 6.17 18.79 -9.20
N MET A 8 5.80 17.64 -8.64
CA MET A 8 6.58 17.00 -7.57
C MET A 8 7.99 16.62 -8.04
N GLN A 9 8.16 16.23 -9.31
CA GLN A 9 9.48 16.01 -9.90
C GLN A 9 10.29 17.32 -10.02
N GLN A 10 9.66 18.40 -10.47
CA GLN A 10 10.32 19.71 -10.61
C GLN A 10 10.80 20.26 -9.27
N ASP A 11 10.04 20.03 -8.21
CA ASP A 11 10.40 20.42 -6.84
C ASP A 11 11.42 19.46 -6.18
N GLY A 12 11.82 18.39 -6.86
CA GLY A 12 12.83 17.44 -6.40
C GLY A 12 12.34 16.35 -5.44
N TYR A 13 11.01 16.19 -5.27
CA TYR A 13 10.42 15.14 -4.44
C TYR A 13 10.39 13.78 -5.14
N LEU A 14 10.39 13.78 -6.47
CA LEU A 14 10.42 12.57 -7.28
C LEU A 14 11.63 12.61 -8.22
N SER A 15 12.40 11.53 -8.25
CA SER A 15 13.36 11.31 -9.32
C SER A 15 12.64 11.05 -10.66
N SER A 16 13.35 11.21 -11.77
CA SER A 16 12.83 10.88 -13.10
C SER A 16 12.45 9.40 -13.24
N GLY A 17 13.21 8.50 -12.59
CA GLY A 17 12.91 7.07 -12.54
C GLY A 17 11.61 6.76 -11.79
N GLU A 18 11.44 7.37 -10.60
CA GLU A 18 10.22 7.20 -9.80
C GLU A 18 8.99 7.74 -10.52
N LEU A 19 9.11 8.87 -11.21
CA LEU A 19 8.01 9.41 -12.01
C LEU A 19 7.54 8.43 -13.10
N ILE A 20 8.48 7.81 -13.82
CA ILE A 20 8.15 6.85 -14.88
C ILE A 20 7.49 5.60 -14.27
N ALA A 21 8.06 5.09 -13.18
CA ALA A 21 7.51 3.95 -12.46
C ALA A 21 6.09 4.23 -11.93
N LEU A 22 5.88 5.40 -11.31
CA LEU A 22 4.59 5.84 -10.79
C LEU A 22 3.53 5.92 -11.90
N ARG A 23 3.85 6.54 -13.03
CA ARG A 23 2.92 6.64 -14.16
C ARG A 23 2.54 5.27 -14.71
N LYS A 24 3.51 4.36 -14.81
CA LYS A 24 3.26 2.98 -15.22
C LYS A 24 2.32 2.28 -14.24
N THR A 25 2.61 2.36 -12.94
CA THR A 25 1.77 1.78 -11.87
C THR A 25 0.36 2.37 -11.86
N CYS A 26 0.20 3.69 -12.02
CA CYS A 26 -1.12 4.34 -12.09
C CYS A 26 -1.93 3.81 -13.29
N LYS A 27 -1.28 3.63 -14.45
CA LYS A 27 -1.92 3.10 -15.65
C LYS A 27 -2.30 1.63 -15.51
N GLU A 28 -1.43 0.81 -14.90
CA GLU A 28 -1.66 -0.62 -14.70
C GLU A 28 -2.77 -0.89 -13.67
N LEU A 29 -2.82 -0.12 -12.58
CA LEU A 29 -3.82 -0.29 -11.53
C LEU A 29 -5.12 0.49 -11.81
N GLY A 30 -5.09 1.46 -12.73
CA GLY A 30 -6.21 2.38 -12.93
C GLY A 30 -6.53 3.20 -11.68
N GLU A 31 -5.55 3.39 -10.80
CA GLU A 31 -5.70 4.09 -9.53
C GLU A 31 -5.21 5.54 -9.61
N ASN A 32 -5.73 6.37 -8.70
CA ASN A 32 -5.38 7.77 -8.61
C ASN A 32 -3.90 7.96 -8.20
N PRO A 33 -3.14 8.87 -8.85
CA PRO A 33 -1.74 9.12 -8.49
C PRO A 33 -1.53 9.52 -7.02
N VAL A 34 -2.44 10.30 -6.42
CA VAL A 34 -2.41 10.67 -4.99
C VAL A 34 -2.42 9.42 -4.12
N ARG A 35 -3.28 8.46 -4.45
CA ARG A 35 -3.39 7.19 -3.74
C ARG A 35 -2.14 6.34 -3.88
N ILE A 36 -1.57 6.27 -5.08
CA ILE A 36 -0.34 5.50 -5.32
C ILE A 36 0.84 6.10 -4.56
N LEU A 37 1.03 7.43 -4.60
CA LEU A 37 2.08 8.13 -3.84
C LEU A 37 2.03 7.80 -2.35
N ARG A 38 0.83 7.86 -1.76
CA ARG A 38 0.60 7.49 -0.36
C ARG A 38 0.89 6.02 -0.12
N SER A 39 0.36 5.12 -0.96
CA SER A 39 0.50 3.67 -0.79
C SER A 39 1.95 3.18 -0.86
N LEU A 40 2.78 3.85 -1.67
CA LEU A 40 4.20 3.58 -1.79
C LEU A 40 5.02 4.30 -0.71
N ASN A 41 4.38 5.09 0.15
CA ASN A 41 5.00 5.90 1.20
C ASN A 41 6.08 6.85 0.66
N ILE A 42 5.86 7.39 -0.54
CA ILE A 42 6.76 8.34 -1.19
C ILE A 42 6.57 9.74 -0.61
N ALA A 43 5.32 10.11 -0.32
CA ALA A 43 4.96 11.37 0.33
C ALA A 43 3.92 11.13 1.42
N SER A 44 3.98 11.91 2.50
CA SER A 44 2.98 11.84 3.57
C SER A 44 1.64 12.43 3.09
N PRO A 45 0.49 12.04 3.69
CA PRO A 45 -0.81 12.62 3.35
C PRO A 45 -0.85 14.15 3.46
N GLU A 46 -0.16 14.72 4.45
CA GLU A 46 -0.07 16.16 4.69
C GLU A 46 0.74 16.85 3.60
N GLN A 47 1.88 16.26 3.20
CA GLN A 47 2.69 16.77 2.09
C GLN A 47 1.89 16.76 0.79
N ILE A 48 1.16 15.68 0.51
CA ILE A 48 0.31 15.60 -0.70
C ILE A 48 -0.79 16.67 -0.67
N GLN A 49 -1.43 16.88 0.49
CA GLN A 49 -2.45 17.93 0.65
C GLN A 49 -1.87 19.34 0.41
N GLU A 50 -0.69 19.63 0.96
CA GLU A 50 0.00 20.92 0.74
C GLU A 50 0.31 21.12 -0.75
N TYR A 51 0.79 20.08 -1.43
CA TYR A 51 1.04 20.08 -2.87
C TYR A 51 -0.22 20.39 -3.68
N LEU A 52 -1.32 19.72 -3.35
CA LEU A 52 -2.60 19.94 -4.01
C LEU A 52 -3.06 21.39 -3.83
N GLN A 53 -2.96 21.92 -2.60
CA GLN A 53 -3.30 23.31 -2.30
C GLN A 53 -2.46 24.30 -3.10
N ARG A 54 -1.13 24.14 -3.09
CA ARG A 54 -0.20 25.05 -3.76
C ARG A 54 -0.40 25.06 -5.27
N TYR A 55 -0.54 23.87 -5.87
CA TYR A 55 -0.54 23.73 -7.32
C TYR A 55 -1.92 23.95 -7.94
N PHE A 56 -2.98 23.35 -7.37
CA PHE A 56 -4.33 23.48 -7.89
C PHE A 56 -5.10 24.67 -7.30
N ARG A 57 -4.49 25.42 -6.37
CA ARG A 57 -5.11 26.57 -5.68
C ARG A 57 -6.44 26.21 -5.01
N VAL A 58 -6.50 24.99 -4.48
CA VAL A 58 -7.63 24.46 -3.73
C VAL A 58 -7.40 24.69 -2.24
N ASN A 59 -8.47 24.89 -1.47
CA ASN A 59 -8.35 25.01 -0.03
C ASN A 59 -8.03 23.65 0.58
N ALA A 60 -7.23 23.62 1.65
CA ALA A 60 -6.99 22.43 2.46
C ALA A 60 -7.92 22.43 3.68
N LEU A 61 -8.45 21.27 4.02
CA LEU A 61 -9.27 21.10 5.20
C LEU A 61 -8.40 21.13 6.46
N GLY A 62 -8.67 22.07 7.37
CA GLY A 62 -7.94 22.21 8.63
C GLY A 62 -8.40 21.19 9.68
N ASN A 63 -7.49 20.78 10.56
CA ASN A 63 -7.76 19.77 11.60
C ASN A 63 -8.90 20.16 12.57
N GLN A 64 -9.08 21.45 12.83
CA GLN A 64 -10.16 21.96 13.69
C GLN A 64 -11.54 21.91 13.01
N ALA A 65 -11.62 21.75 11.69
CA ALA A 65 -12.90 21.67 10.99
C ALA A 65 -13.62 20.35 11.30
N ILE A 66 -12.86 19.26 11.49
CA ILE A 66 -13.41 17.92 11.75
C ILE A 66 -14.19 17.86 13.06
N SER A 67 -13.72 18.57 14.09
CA SER A 67 -14.41 18.59 15.39
C SER A 67 -15.77 19.29 15.36
N LYS A 68 -16.02 20.11 14.33
CA LYS A 68 -17.28 20.85 14.14
C LYS A 68 -18.28 20.11 13.24
N LEU A 69 -17.90 18.96 12.67
CA LEU A 69 -18.78 18.17 11.82
C LEU A 69 -19.83 17.45 12.67
N ASP A 70 -21.07 17.51 12.21
CA ASP A 70 -22.22 16.82 12.79
C ASP A 70 -23.03 16.06 11.72
N GLU A 71 -24.08 15.36 12.13
CA GLU A 71 -24.93 14.58 11.21
C GLU A 71 -25.75 15.46 10.26
N SER A 72 -25.87 16.77 10.53
CA SER A 72 -26.64 17.68 9.68
C SER A 72 -26.05 17.80 8.27
N TYR A 73 -24.75 17.57 8.13
CA TYR A 73 -24.04 17.61 6.84
C TYR A 73 -24.45 16.48 5.88
N GLN A 74 -25.16 15.44 6.36
CA GLN A 74 -25.71 14.38 5.51
C GLN A 74 -26.70 14.94 4.48
N ALA A 75 -27.32 16.09 4.74
CA ALA A 75 -28.24 16.74 3.81
C ALA A 75 -27.56 17.21 2.51
N TYR A 76 -26.25 17.42 2.51
CA TYR A 76 -25.53 17.96 1.36
C TYR A 76 -25.12 16.90 0.33
N VAL A 77 -24.71 15.71 0.79
CA VAL A 77 -24.23 14.63 -0.06
C VAL A 77 -24.86 13.32 0.42
N PRO A 78 -25.64 12.61 -0.42
CA PRO A 78 -26.16 11.29 -0.08
C PRO A 78 -25.03 10.30 0.26
N ILE A 79 -25.29 9.40 1.22
CA ILE A 79 -24.33 8.43 1.73
C ILE A 79 -23.69 7.58 0.63
N ASP A 80 -24.47 7.15 -0.37
CA ASP A 80 -23.98 6.31 -1.46
C ASP A 80 -22.92 7.03 -2.30
N LEU A 81 -23.13 8.33 -2.57
CA LEU A 81 -22.16 9.15 -3.29
C LEU A 81 -20.95 9.45 -2.41
N ALA A 82 -21.17 9.73 -1.12
CA ALA A 82 -20.10 9.99 -0.16
C ALA A 82 -19.13 8.80 -0.04
N ILE A 83 -19.66 7.57 0.03
CA ILE A 83 -18.84 6.34 0.05
C ILE A 83 -18.19 6.07 -1.30
N HIS A 84 -18.93 6.25 -2.40
CA HIS A 84 -18.43 5.94 -3.74
C HIS A 84 -17.23 6.82 -4.13
N TYR A 85 -17.34 8.13 -3.88
CA TYR A 85 -16.31 9.11 -4.21
C TYR A 85 -15.38 9.44 -3.03
N SER A 86 -15.55 8.76 -1.89
CA SER A 86 -14.78 9.02 -0.67
C SER A 86 -14.75 10.51 -0.29
N CYS A 87 -15.93 11.14 -0.20
CA CYS A 87 -16.07 12.59 0.00
C CYS A 87 -17.23 12.94 0.94
N PHE A 88 -17.23 14.14 1.51
CA PHE A 88 -18.37 14.65 2.30
C PHE A 88 -18.56 16.15 2.15
N GLY A 89 -19.80 16.62 2.34
CA GLY A 89 -20.15 18.04 2.25
C GLY A 89 -19.70 18.83 3.48
N LEU A 90 -19.21 20.05 3.26
CA LEU A 90 -18.77 20.99 4.29
C LEU A 90 -19.69 22.20 4.45
N GLY A 91 -20.70 22.34 3.59
CA GLY A 91 -21.62 23.47 3.58
C GLY A 91 -21.93 23.94 2.16
N GLU A 92 -22.94 24.80 2.05
CA GLU A 92 -23.37 25.41 0.79
C GLU A 92 -23.37 26.93 0.91
N GLU A 93 -22.82 27.62 -0.10
CA GLU A 93 -22.83 29.07 -0.21
C GLU A 93 -23.09 29.47 -1.66
N ASN A 94 -24.04 30.38 -1.92
CA ASN A 94 -24.34 30.88 -3.27
C ASN A 94 -24.59 29.76 -4.30
N SER A 95 -25.29 28.69 -3.91
CA SER A 95 -25.53 27.50 -4.73
C SER A 95 -24.26 26.72 -5.13
N ALA A 96 -23.14 27.02 -4.47
CA ALA A 96 -21.91 26.25 -4.54
C ALA A 96 -21.77 25.38 -3.29
N LEU A 97 -21.62 24.08 -3.50
CA LEU A 97 -21.42 23.10 -2.45
C LEU A 97 -19.92 22.86 -2.25
N TYR A 98 -19.45 23.07 -1.03
CA TYR A 98 -18.08 22.76 -0.63
C TYR A 98 -17.98 21.28 -0.29
N ILE A 99 -17.11 20.54 -0.97
CA ILE A 99 -16.93 19.10 -0.75
C ILE A 99 -15.48 18.81 -0.38
N ALA A 100 -15.27 18.12 0.74
CA ALA A 100 -13.99 17.54 1.11
C ALA A 100 -13.70 16.29 0.28
N MET A 101 -12.55 16.24 -0.40
CA MET A 101 -12.14 15.13 -1.28
C MET A 101 -10.65 14.81 -1.11
N GLU A 102 -10.29 13.55 -1.36
CA GLU A 102 -8.89 13.09 -1.33
C GLU A 102 -8.08 13.72 -2.47
N ASP A 103 -8.63 13.68 -3.68
CA ASP A 103 -8.05 14.32 -4.86
C ASP A 103 -9.03 15.33 -5.49
N PRO A 104 -8.87 16.63 -5.23
CA PRO A 104 -9.67 17.68 -5.84
C PRO A 104 -9.25 17.98 -7.29
N SER A 105 -8.21 17.33 -7.83
CA SER A 105 -7.81 17.46 -9.24
C SER A 105 -8.59 16.50 -10.16
N ASP A 106 -9.28 15.50 -9.59
CA ASP A 106 -10.12 14.57 -10.33
C ASP A 106 -11.39 15.26 -10.88
N ARG A 107 -11.25 15.78 -12.10
CA ARG A 107 -12.35 16.45 -12.82
C ARG A 107 -13.50 15.50 -13.12
N GLY A 108 -13.24 14.20 -13.29
CA GLY A 108 -14.27 13.20 -13.57
C GLY A 108 -15.21 13.05 -12.37
N ALA A 109 -14.64 12.82 -11.19
CA ALA A 109 -15.38 12.74 -9.94
C ALA A 109 -16.18 14.04 -9.66
N ILE A 110 -15.54 15.20 -9.84
CA ILE A 110 -16.20 16.51 -9.63
C ILE A 110 -17.37 16.73 -10.59
N GLN A 111 -17.23 16.34 -11.86
CA GLN A 111 -18.31 16.47 -12.85
C GLN A 111 -19.48 15.54 -12.55
N GLN A 112 -19.20 14.30 -12.13
CA GLN A 112 -20.23 13.35 -11.73
C GLN A 112 -20.97 13.82 -10.48
N LEU A 113 -20.25 14.30 -9.45
CA LEU A 113 -20.86 14.91 -8.27
C LEU A 113 -21.72 16.13 -8.63
N ARG A 114 -21.23 17.01 -9.51
CA ARG A 114 -21.99 18.15 -10.02
C ARG A 114 -23.29 17.70 -10.70
N PHE A 115 -23.22 16.64 -11.50
CA PHE A 115 -24.39 16.11 -12.21
C PHE A 115 -25.42 15.53 -11.22
N PHE A 116 -25.00 14.66 -10.30
CA PHE A 116 -25.92 14.01 -9.36
C PHE A 116 -26.52 14.98 -8.34
N LEU A 117 -25.74 15.94 -7.87
CA LEU A 117 -26.20 16.90 -6.86
C LEU A 117 -26.90 18.11 -7.49
N ASN A 118 -26.75 18.32 -8.81
CA ASN A 118 -27.23 19.50 -9.53
C ASN A 118 -26.77 20.83 -8.87
N LYS A 119 -25.52 20.85 -8.39
CA LYS A 119 -24.91 21.99 -7.68
C LYS A 119 -23.52 22.26 -8.22
N ARG A 120 -23.09 23.51 -8.15
CA ARG A 120 -21.68 23.84 -8.43
C ARG A 120 -20.82 23.27 -7.31
N ILE A 121 -19.81 22.47 -7.64
CA ILE A 121 -18.92 21.88 -6.65
C ILE A 121 -17.66 22.72 -6.50
N ILE A 122 -17.28 23.02 -5.25
CA ILE A 122 -15.98 23.57 -4.86
C ILE A 122 -15.27 22.49 -4.04
N ALA A 123 -14.26 21.86 -4.64
CA ALA A 123 -13.50 20.81 -3.98
C ALA A 123 -12.47 21.39 -3.00
N ILE A 124 -12.38 20.79 -1.82
CA ILE A 124 -11.44 21.10 -0.75
C ILE A 124 -10.60 19.85 -0.53
N ALA A 125 -9.27 19.99 -0.56
CA ALA A 125 -8.35 18.89 -0.33
C ALA A 125 -8.43 18.43 1.13
N ALA A 126 -8.65 17.14 1.36
CA ALA A 126 -8.68 16.54 2.70
C ALA A 126 -7.75 15.33 2.76
N THR A 127 -7.09 15.13 3.91
CA THR A 127 -6.31 13.92 4.12
C THR A 127 -7.24 12.72 4.32
N VAL A 128 -6.69 11.53 4.20
CA VAL A 128 -7.50 10.31 4.27
C VAL A 128 -7.98 9.99 5.67
N TYR A 129 -7.18 10.37 6.67
CA TYR A 129 -7.63 10.39 8.05
C TYR A 129 -8.83 11.32 8.25
N GLN A 130 -8.75 12.55 7.73
CA GLN A 130 -9.85 13.52 7.81
C GLN A 130 -11.11 13.01 7.10
N LEU A 131 -10.98 12.32 5.96
CA LEU A 131 -12.09 11.69 5.24
C LEU A 131 -12.69 10.54 6.02
N ALA A 132 -11.88 9.65 6.58
CA ALA A 132 -12.35 8.54 7.39
C ALA A 132 -13.12 9.04 8.62
N GLU A 133 -12.56 10.02 9.33
CA GLU A 133 -13.19 10.59 10.52
C GLU A 133 -14.47 11.36 10.17
N GLY A 134 -14.44 12.17 9.11
CA GLY A 134 -15.62 12.92 8.63
C GLY A 134 -16.76 12.00 8.18
N LEU A 135 -16.45 10.97 7.39
CA LEU A 135 -17.44 9.98 6.94
C LEU A 135 -18.03 9.18 8.11
N SER A 136 -17.20 8.81 9.08
CA SER A 136 -17.65 8.14 10.29
C SER A 136 -18.55 9.03 11.15
N ARG A 137 -18.27 10.33 11.27
CA ARG A 137 -19.06 11.28 12.07
C ARG A 137 -20.39 11.63 11.40
N ILE A 138 -20.39 11.89 10.09
CA ILE A 138 -21.57 12.37 9.37
C ILE A 138 -22.53 11.23 9.04
N TYR A 139 -22.01 10.08 8.58
CA TYR A 139 -22.84 8.99 8.04
C TYR A 139 -22.85 7.73 8.91
N ARG A 140 -22.10 7.70 10.02
CA ARG A 140 -21.92 6.52 10.89
C ARG A 140 -21.40 5.29 10.12
N VAL A 141 -20.60 5.51 9.09
CA VAL A 141 -20.01 4.43 8.28
C VAL A 141 -18.76 3.89 8.97
N SER A 142 -18.69 2.57 9.13
CA SER A 142 -17.49 1.92 9.65
C SER A 142 -16.34 2.03 8.65
N ILE A 143 -15.16 2.42 9.14
CA ILE A 143 -13.92 2.61 8.37
C ILE A 143 -13.59 1.46 7.38
N PRO A 144 -13.79 0.16 7.70
CA PRO A 144 -13.50 -0.94 6.78
C PRO A 144 -14.31 -0.91 5.48
N ASN A 145 -15.48 -0.27 5.48
CA ASN A 145 -16.35 -0.17 4.31
C ASN A 145 -15.97 0.98 3.39
N LEU A 146 -15.03 1.84 3.81
CA LEU A 146 -14.61 2.99 3.03
C LEU A 146 -13.61 2.56 1.95
N LYS A 147 -13.85 2.97 0.70
CA LYS A 147 -12.93 2.77 -0.44
C LYS A 147 -11.74 3.74 -0.38
N LEU A 148 -11.20 3.97 0.81
CA LEU A 148 -10.04 4.81 1.06
C LEU A 148 -8.72 4.05 0.88
N THR A 149 -8.78 2.71 0.81
CA THR A 149 -7.60 1.84 0.72
C THR A 149 -7.29 1.42 -0.70
N THR A 150 -6.04 1.64 -1.09
CA THR A 150 -5.47 1.07 -2.32
C THR A 150 -5.33 -0.45 -2.20
N VAL A 151 -5.22 -1.14 -3.34
CA VAL A 151 -4.91 -2.59 -3.35
C VAL A 151 -3.59 -2.87 -2.60
N ILE A 152 -2.61 -1.98 -2.77
CA ILE A 152 -1.29 -2.07 -2.14
C ILE A 152 -1.42 -1.95 -0.60
N GLU A 153 -2.19 -1.01 -0.10
CA GLU A 153 -2.38 -0.85 1.35
C GLU A 153 -3.14 -2.01 1.96
N ARG A 154 -4.17 -2.54 1.28
CA ARG A 154 -4.87 -3.75 1.74
C ARG A 154 -3.93 -4.93 1.89
N SER A 155 -3.02 -5.13 0.92
CA SER A 155 -2.03 -6.21 0.99
C SER A 155 -1.06 -6.06 2.18
N ARG A 156 -0.92 -4.85 2.71
CA ARG A 156 -0.06 -4.54 3.87
C ARG A 156 -0.84 -4.48 5.19
N GLY A 157 -2.15 -4.71 5.18
CA GLY A 157 -3.00 -4.50 6.36
C GLY A 157 -3.08 -3.03 6.79
N VAL A 158 -2.82 -2.09 5.88
CA VAL A 158 -2.87 -0.65 6.13
C VAL A 158 -4.19 -0.10 5.60
N ILE A 159 -4.84 0.79 6.34
CA ILE A 159 -6.07 1.45 5.91
C ILE A 159 -5.81 2.96 5.81
N GLY A 160 -5.71 3.48 4.58
CA GLY A 160 -5.56 4.92 4.32
C GLY A 160 -4.25 5.51 4.82
N GLY A 161 -3.15 4.76 4.70
CA GLY A 161 -1.84 5.12 5.27
C GLY A 161 -1.70 4.90 6.78
N LEU A 162 -2.79 4.59 7.50
CA LEU A 162 -2.75 4.30 8.93
C LEU A 162 -2.63 2.80 9.16
N ARG A 163 -1.63 2.40 9.95
CA ARG A 163 -1.63 1.07 10.57
C ARG A 163 -2.72 1.07 11.62
N TYR A 164 -3.89 0.54 11.26
CA TYR A 164 -4.85 0.13 12.28
C TYR A 164 -4.24 -1.10 12.94
N GLU A 165 -3.61 -0.89 14.10
CA GLU A 165 -3.66 -1.94 15.11
C GLU A 165 -5.15 -2.12 15.39
N ILE A 166 -5.79 -3.05 14.67
CA ILE A 166 -7.10 -3.54 15.07
C ILE A 166 -6.87 -3.89 16.54
N PRO A 167 -7.54 -3.22 17.50
CA PRO A 167 -7.52 -3.70 18.86
C PRO A 167 -8.08 -5.11 18.71
N ILE A 168 -7.20 -6.10 18.77
CA ILE A 168 -7.62 -7.47 18.95
C ILE A 168 -8.17 -7.40 20.35
N GLU A 169 -9.44 -7.02 20.49
CA GLU A 169 -10.27 -7.57 21.51
C GLU A 169 -10.25 -9.07 21.21
N SER A 170 -9.16 -9.72 21.61
CA SER A 170 -9.21 -11.09 22.03
C SER A 170 -10.11 -11.02 23.25
N GLN A 171 -11.42 -10.92 23.01
CA GLN A 171 -12.35 -11.73 23.74
C GLN A 171 -11.82 -13.14 23.50
N SER A 172 -10.81 -13.52 24.31
CA SER A 172 -10.70 -14.88 24.72
C SER A 172 -12.11 -15.17 25.20
N PHE A 173 -12.86 -15.91 24.40
CA PHE A 173 -13.91 -16.70 24.94
C PHE A 173 -13.19 -17.57 25.95
N SER A 174 -13.15 -17.11 27.20
CA SER A 174 -13.04 -17.98 28.34
C SER A 174 -14.28 -18.84 28.21
N VAL A 175 -14.14 -19.91 27.43
CA VAL A 175 -15.03 -21.05 27.54
C VAL A 175 -14.94 -21.38 29.01
N ASN A 176 -16.01 -21.04 29.75
CA ASN A 176 -16.12 -21.36 31.15
C ASN A 176 -15.91 -22.88 31.23
N ASN A 177 -14.72 -23.29 31.68
CA ASN A 177 -14.35 -24.69 31.88
C ASN A 177 -15.24 -25.38 32.94
N ASN A 178 -16.20 -24.66 33.53
CA ASN A 178 -17.20 -25.18 34.45
C ASN A 178 -18.21 -26.16 33.83
N VAL A 179 -18.20 -26.39 32.52
CA VAL A 179 -19.09 -27.41 31.88
C VAL A 179 -18.34 -28.69 31.49
N ALA A 180 -17.00 -28.68 31.46
CA ALA A 180 -16.21 -29.86 31.06
C ALA A 180 -15.70 -30.73 32.23
N GLY A 181 -15.88 -30.30 33.48
CA GLY A 181 -15.32 -30.97 34.67
C GLY A 181 -16.17 -32.08 35.30
N ASN A 182 -17.43 -32.26 34.94
CA ASN A 182 -18.34 -33.16 35.68
C ASN A 182 -18.28 -34.65 35.28
N ASN A 183 -17.32 -35.06 34.43
CA ASN A 183 -17.18 -36.47 34.02
C ASN A 183 -15.81 -37.10 34.36
N LEU A 184 -15.00 -36.46 35.19
CA LEU A 184 -13.76 -37.06 35.68
C LEU A 184 -13.98 -37.65 37.07
N SER A 185 -13.78 -38.96 37.20
CA SER A 185 -13.85 -39.70 38.46
C SER A 185 -12.81 -39.18 39.47
N PRO A 186 -13.15 -39.12 40.77
CA PRO A 186 -12.32 -38.52 41.83
C PRO A 186 -10.99 -39.26 42.14
N ASP A 187 -10.61 -40.25 41.33
CA ASP A 187 -9.49 -41.15 41.62
C ASP A 187 -8.18 -40.77 40.88
N MET A 188 -8.16 -39.65 40.13
CA MET A 188 -6.99 -39.25 39.30
C MET A 188 -6.44 -37.85 39.58
N THR A 189 -6.92 -37.14 40.60
CA THR A 189 -6.47 -35.77 40.91
C THR A 189 -5.30 -35.69 41.91
N ALA A 190 -4.83 -36.83 42.45
CA ALA A 190 -3.78 -36.83 43.48
C ALA A 190 -2.34 -36.69 42.94
N GLU A 191 -2.10 -36.84 41.63
CA GLU A 191 -0.74 -36.81 41.06
C GLU A 191 -0.36 -35.48 40.38
N VAL A 192 -1.27 -34.49 40.31
CA VAL A 192 -1.02 -33.24 39.57
C VAL A 192 -0.64 -32.07 40.49
N GLU A 193 -0.91 -32.16 41.79
CA GLU A 193 -0.58 -31.08 42.74
C GLU A 193 0.91 -31.00 43.10
N ASP A 194 1.69 -32.09 42.94
CA ASP A 194 3.13 -32.11 43.26
C ASP A 194 4.03 -31.48 42.19
N PHE A 195 3.50 -31.14 41.00
CA PHE A 195 4.30 -30.57 39.91
C PHE A 195 4.33 -29.03 39.89
N ALA A 196 3.41 -28.36 40.61
CA ALA A 196 3.21 -26.92 40.52
C ALA A 196 4.01 -26.07 41.53
N GLU A 197 4.74 -26.68 42.47
CA GLU A 197 5.46 -25.94 43.53
C GLU A 197 6.95 -25.65 43.22
N SER A 198 7.47 -26.00 42.04
CA SER A 198 8.91 -25.89 41.71
C SER A 198 9.30 -24.75 40.74
N SER A 199 8.68 -23.56 40.85
CA SER A 199 9.14 -22.39 40.09
C SER A 199 9.27 -21.14 40.97
N MET A 200 10.49 -20.91 41.46
CA MET A 200 10.87 -19.69 42.20
C MET A 200 10.87 -18.43 41.30
N PRO A 201 10.62 -17.23 41.87
CA PRO A 201 10.64 -15.97 41.13
C PRO A 201 12.06 -15.39 40.99
N ILE A 202 12.40 -14.98 39.77
CA ILE A 202 13.63 -14.23 39.43
C ILE A 202 13.44 -12.75 39.79
N PRO A 203 14.33 -12.11 40.56
CA PRO A 203 14.21 -10.70 40.92
C PRO A 203 14.66 -9.77 39.79
N THR A 204 13.76 -8.93 39.30
CA THR A 204 14.02 -7.88 38.30
C THR A 204 14.81 -6.72 38.92
N LYS A 205 16.05 -6.49 38.44
CA LYS A 205 16.86 -5.30 38.74
C LYS A 205 16.34 -4.08 38.00
N LYS A 206 16.07 -3.00 38.75
CA LYS A 206 15.75 -1.66 38.25
C LYS A 206 16.94 -1.06 37.48
N LEU A 207 16.74 -0.76 36.20
CA LEU A 207 17.67 0.00 35.37
C LEU A 207 17.48 1.51 35.63
N GLN A 208 18.54 2.18 36.10
CA GLN A 208 18.58 3.63 36.25
C GLN A 208 18.91 4.27 34.89
N LYS A 209 18.11 5.28 34.52
CA LYS A 209 18.24 6.06 33.28
C LYS A 209 19.18 7.26 33.53
N PRO A 210 20.29 7.42 32.79
CA PRO A 210 21.12 8.62 32.91
C PRO A 210 20.47 9.80 32.19
N ARG A 211 20.43 10.94 32.91
CA ARG A 211 20.24 12.29 32.37
C ARG A 211 21.37 12.59 31.39
N ASN A 212 21.03 13.07 30.20
CA ASN A 212 22.00 13.81 29.38
C ASN A 212 21.43 15.18 28.99
N ASN A 213 22.30 16.16 29.22
CA ASN A 213 22.11 17.58 29.08
C ASN A 213 22.35 18.04 27.63
N SER A 214 21.61 19.09 27.28
CA SER A 214 22.03 20.31 26.56
C SER A 214 22.76 20.22 25.21
N ASN A 215 22.20 21.02 24.28
CA ASN A 215 22.86 22.05 23.47
C ASN A 215 23.01 21.82 21.96
N GLU A 216 22.57 22.88 21.27
CA GLU A 216 23.07 23.44 20.01
C GLU A 216 22.43 22.94 18.70
N GLU A 217 21.32 23.61 18.35
CA GLU A 217 20.89 23.86 16.98
C GLU A 217 21.89 24.78 16.25
N PRO A 218 22.31 24.45 15.02
CA PRO A 218 22.82 25.44 14.08
C PRO A 218 21.73 25.82 13.07
N SER A 219 21.25 27.06 13.16
CA SER A 219 20.38 27.70 12.17
C SER A 219 21.12 27.88 10.84
N ALA A 220 20.51 27.42 9.75
CA ALA A 220 20.98 27.65 8.39
C ALA A 220 20.56 29.06 7.90
N GLU A 221 21.54 29.89 7.55
CA GLU A 221 21.32 31.14 6.81
C GLU A 221 20.92 30.84 5.36
N ILE A 222 19.69 31.21 5.01
CA ILE A 222 19.15 31.15 3.66
C ILE A 222 19.52 32.47 2.95
N SER A 223 20.42 32.41 1.98
CA SER A 223 20.65 33.49 1.03
C SER A 223 19.54 33.49 -0.03
N ALA A 224 18.76 34.58 -0.07
CA ALA A 224 17.76 34.82 -1.11
C ALA A 224 18.46 35.34 -2.40
N PRO A 225 18.12 34.83 -3.59
CA PRO A 225 18.54 35.43 -4.84
C PRO A 225 17.62 36.58 -5.27
N ASP A 226 18.25 37.68 -5.70
CA ASP A 226 17.65 38.89 -6.27
C ASP A 226 16.77 38.59 -7.51
N LEU A 227 15.51 38.99 -7.42
CA LEU A 227 14.55 39.05 -8.52
C LEU A 227 14.65 40.41 -9.21
N ASN A 228 15.33 40.47 -10.35
CA ASN A 228 15.19 41.57 -11.31
C ASN A 228 15.50 41.09 -12.72
N THR A 229 14.46 40.77 -13.49
CA THR A 229 14.47 40.87 -14.95
C THR A 229 13.02 40.89 -15.45
N PRO A 230 12.56 41.98 -16.07
CA PRO A 230 11.36 41.96 -16.89
C PRO A 230 11.76 41.46 -18.27
N ASP A 231 11.01 40.54 -18.89
CA ASP A 231 10.79 40.63 -20.34
C ASP A 231 9.69 39.70 -20.88
N LEU A 232 8.76 40.38 -21.56
CA LEU A 232 8.17 40.06 -22.86
C LEU A 232 7.32 38.80 -23.00
N PHE A 233 6.01 39.08 -22.90
CA PHE A 233 4.92 38.39 -23.57
C PHE A 233 5.26 38.04 -25.03
N ASN A 234 5.20 36.75 -25.37
CA ASN A 234 5.08 36.31 -26.75
C ASN A 234 4.00 35.23 -26.80
N THR A 235 2.86 35.56 -27.42
CA THR A 235 1.74 34.63 -27.61
C THR A 235 1.80 34.08 -29.04
N PRO A 236 1.87 32.76 -29.26
CA PRO A 236 1.70 32.21 -30.59
C PRO A 236 0.21 32.06 -30.93
N SER A 237 -0.12 32.59 -32.11
CA SER A 237 -1.40 32.49 -32.81
C SER A 237 -1.78 31.04 -33.07
N VAL A 238 -3.02 30.68 -32.77
CA VAL A 238 -3.59 29.35 -32.99
C VAL A 238 -4.19 29.29 -34.40
N GLU A 239 -3.61 28.44 -35.25
CA GLU A 239 -4.23 27.99 -36.52
C GLU A 239 -5.24 26.87 -36.25
N PRO A 240 -6.42 26.87 -36.92
CA PRO A 240 -7.37 25.77 -36.85
C PRO A 240 -6.98 24.66 -37.84
N LEU A 241 -6.70 23.45 -37.32
CA LEU A 241 -6.55 22.25 -38.15
C LEU A 241 -7.93 21.61 -38.40
N GLU A 242 -8.18 21.42 -39.69
CA GLU A 242 -9.37 20.83 -40.29
C GLU A 242 -9.47 19.31 -40.05
N ASP A 243 -10.71 18.85 -40.26
CA ASP A 243 -11.24 17.50 -40.24
C ASP A 243 -10.32 16.39 -40.79
N SER A 244 -10.34 15.23 -40.12
CA SER A 244 -9.84 13.99 -40.70
C SER A 244 -10.63 12.78 -40.17
N SER A 245 -11.64 12.43 -40.96
CA SER A 245 -12.11 11.10 -41.35
C SER A 245 -12.12 9.95 -40.34
N SER A 246 -13.34 9.55 -40.00
CA SER A 246 -13.77 8.22 -39.60
C SER A 246 -13.41 7.18 -40.68
N SER A 247 -12.77 6.08 -40.26
CA SER A 247 -12.59 4.87 -41.04
C SER A 247 -13.12 3.67 -40.24
N GLU A 248 -14.24 3.15 -40.71
CA GLU A 248 -14.81 1.86 -40.32
C GLU A 248 -13.87 0.73 -40.76
N VAL A 249 -13.55 -0.20 -39.86
CA VAL A 249 -12.85 -1.44 -40.22
C VAL A 249 -13.74 -2.60 -39.82
N ASP A 250 -14.43 -3.09 -40.84
CA ASP A 250 -15.13 -4.36 -40.89
C ASP A 250 -14.08 -5.46 -41.10
N SER A 251 -14.04 -6.47 -40.24
CA SER A 251 -13.16 -7.63 -40.41
C SER A 251 -13.81 -8.87 -39.81
N SER A 252 -14.57 -9.51 -40.68
CA SER A 252 -15.00 -10.89 -40.61
C SER A 252 -13.84 -11.84 -40.93
N THR A 253 -14.05 -13.14 -40.63
CA THR A 253 -13.24 -14.34 -41.00
C THR A 253 -11.95 -14.54 -40.20
N GLY A 254 -11.59 -15.75 -39.75
CA GLY A 254 -12.20 -17.06 -39.89
C GLY A 254 -11.38 -18.12 -39.17
N LEU A 255 -12.05 -19.23 -38.88
CA LEU A 255 -11.59 -20.61 -38.70
C LEU A 255 -10.09 -20.86 -38.93
N LEU A 256 -9.39 -21.36 -37.91
CA LEU A 256 -8.52 -22.54 -38.00
C LEU A 256 -8.46 -23.21 -36.62
N ALA A 257 -8.91 -24.45 -36.57
CA ALA A 257 -8.66 -25.38 -35.49
C ALA A 257 -7.36 -26.13 -35.84
N ASP A 258 -6.32 -25.99 -35.03
CA ASP A 258 -5.13 -26.82 -35.12
C ASP A 258 -5.05 -27.71 -33.87
N ASP A 259 -5.05 -29.01 -34.16
CA ASP A 259 -4.76 -30.12 -33.27
C ASP A 259 -3.36 -29.96 -32.65
N ILE A 260 -3.30 -29.85 -31.32
CA ILE A 260 -2.06 -29.93 -30.55
C ILE A 260 -1.98 -31.34 -29.93
N PRO A 261 -0.95 -32.15 -30.25
CA PRO A 261 -0.73 -33.44 -29.60
C PRO A 261 -0.33 -33.24 -28.13
N PRO A 262 -0.73 -34.15 -27.22
CA PRO A 262 -0.35 -34.04 -25.82
C PRO A 262 1.15 -34.33 -25.66
N ASP A 263 1.88 -33.29 -25.26
CA ASP A 263 3.29 -33.38 -24.92
C ASP A 263 3.48 -34.19 -23.64
N ASN A 264 4.42 -35.14 -23.75
CA ASN A 264 4.78 -36.13 -22.76
C ASN A 264 5.66 -35.46 -21.70
N MET A 265 5.05 -34.93 -20.62
CA MET A 265 5.82 -34.37 -19.49
C MET A 265 6.50 -35.52 -18.73
N SER A 266 7.82 -35.58 -18.84
CA SER A 266 8.69 -36.33 -17.94
C SER A 266 8.47 -35.84 -16.51
N GLN A 267 7.98 -36.75 -15.65
CA GLN A 267 7.93 -36.58 -14.21
C GLN A 267 9.37 -36.57 -13.69
N ASP A 268 9.91 -35.38 -13.47
CA ASP A 268 11.06 -35.22 -12.59
C ASP A 268 10.61 -35.56 -11.16
N ASP A 269 11.41 -36.39 -10.48
CA ASP A 269 11.19 -36.88 -9.12
C ASP A 269 11.10 -35.71 -8.12
N ILE A 270 9.88 -35.22 -7.91
CA ILE A 270 9.57 -34.26 -6.84
C ILE A 270 9.53 -35.06 -5.53
N PHE A 271 10.56 -34.88 -4.72
CA PHE A 271 10.57 -35.33 -3.32
C PHE A 271 9.35 -34.76 -2.60
N GLU A 272 8.40 -35.64 -2.26
CA GLU A 272 7.19 -35.29 -1.53
C GLU A 272 7.55 -35.08 -0.05
N SER A 273 8.02 -33.87 0.28
CA SER A 273 8.19 -33.45 1.66
C SER A 273 6.82 -33.25 2.30
N LYS A 274 6.62 -33.82 3.50
CA LYS A 274 5.38 -33.65 4.27
C LYS A 274 5.04 -32.16 4.41
N PRO A 275 3.76 -31.77 4.28
CA PRO A 275 3.34 -30.38 4.46
C PRO A 275 3.72 -29.94 5.87
N GLN A 276 4.52 -28.89 5.95
CA GLN A 276 4.95 -28.29 7.20
C GLN A 276 3.95 -27.19 7.55
N ASP A 277 3.33 -27.28 8.73
CA ASP A 277 2.39 -26.27 9.21
C ASP A 277 3.17 -25.03 9.65
N PHE A 278 3.14 -23.99 8.81
CA PHE A 278 3.70 -22.68 9.14
C PHE A 278 2.63 -21.82 9.83
N ASP A 279 3.04 -21.03 10.82
CA ASP A 279 2.17 -20.04 11.45
C ASP A 279 1.72 -18.99 10.41
N GLU A 280 0.41 -18.79 10.29
CA GLU A 280 -0.21 -17.86 9.35
C GLU A 280 0.28 -16.41 9.54
N THR A 281 0.56 -16.03 10.80
CA THR A 281 1.09 -14.70 11.12
C THR A 281 2.51 -14.52 10.58
N TYR A 282 3.33 -15.58 10.67
CA TYR A 282 4.69 -15.61 10.14
C TYR A 282 4.70 -15.54 8.61
N ILE A 283 3.82 -16.30 7.93
CA ILE A 283 3.65 -16.23 6.46
C ILE A 283 3.26 -14.81 6.02
N SER A 284 2.33 -14.18 6.75
CA SER A 284 1.85 -12.83 6.44
C SER A 284 2.96 -11.79 6.53
N GLN A 285 3.80 -11.87 7.57
CA GLN A 285 4.94 -10.98 7.74
C GLN A 285 5.97 -11.13 6.61
N ILE A 286 6.30 -12.37 6.26
CA ILE A 286 7.23 -12.65 5.16
C ILE A 286 6.65 -12.15 3.83
N SER A 287 5.36 -12.36 3.58
CA SER A 287 4.70 -11.90 2.35
C SER A 287 4.72 -10.38 2.22
N ALA A 288 4.53 -9.66 3.33
CA ALA A 288 4.63 -8.20 3.37
C ALA A 288 6.07 -7.72 3.11
N LEU A 289 7.05 -8.39 3.72
CA LEU A 289 8.47 -8.07 3.55
C LEU A 289 8.95 -8.39 2.13
N ALA A 290 8.52 -9.52 1.57
CA ALA A 290 8.74 -9.92 0.19
C ALA A 290 8.19 -8.86 -0.79
N SER A 291 6.97 -8.38 -0.56
CA SER A 291 6.38 -7.31 -1.37
C SER A 291 7.17 -6.00 -1.30
N SER A 292 7.70 -5.64 -0.11
CA SER A 292 8.57 -4.47 0.03
C SER A 292 9.92 -4.64 -0.68
N ALA A 293 10.52 -5.83 -0.56
CA ALA A 293 11.75 -6.18 -1.24
C ALA A 293 11.58 -6.14 -2.76
N LEU A 294 10.46 -6.64 -3.30
CA LEU A 294 10.16 -6.62 -4.74
C LEU A 294 10.23 -5.20 -5.32
N VAL A 295 9.63 -4.22 -4.62
CA VAL A 295 9.65 -2.81 -5.05
C VAL A 295 11.07 -2.27 -5.03
N LYS A 296 11.83 -2.49 -3.95
CA LYS A 296 13.22 -2.00 -3.84
C LYS A 296 14.12 -2.64 -4.90
N VAL A 297 14.04 -3.96 -5.06
CA VAL A 297 14.79 -4.73 -6.05
C VAL A 297 14.47 -4.25 -7.46
N SER A 298 13.21 -3.90 -7.77
CA SER A 298 12.83 -3.37 -9.09
C SER A 298 13.52 -2.04 -9.45
N MET A 299 14.07 -1.33 -8.47
CA MET A 299 14.82 -0.07 -8.64
C MET A 299 16.34 -0.29 -8.71
N MET A 300 16.82 -1.51 -8.50
CA MET A 300 18.25 -1.84 -8.52
C MET A 300 18.68 -2.37 -9.89
N SER A 301 19.92 -2.07 -10.28
CA SER A 301 20.54 -2.59 -11.50
C SER A 301 21.48 -3.76 -11.26
N ASP A 302 22.02 -3.88 -10.04
CA ASP A 302 23.04 -4.87 -9.70
C ASP A 302 22.44 -6.11 -9.02
N LYS A 303 22.69 -7.29 -9.60
CA LYS A 303 22.18 -8.59 -9.14
C LYS A 303 22.69 -8.94 -7.73
N SER A 304 23.96 -8.66 -7.45
CA SER A 304 24.61 -9.01 -6.17
C SER A 304 24.07 -8.15 -5.04
N GLN A 305 23.93 -6.85 -5.27
CA GLN A 305 23.34 -5.92 -4.30
C GLN A 305 21.87 -6.26 -4.01
N ALA A 306 21.11 -6.68 -5.02
CA ALA A 306 19.74 -7.12 -4.84
C ALA A 306 19.64 -8.35 -3.92
N ILE A 307 20.50 -9.36 -4.12
CA ILE A 307 20.56 -10.55 -3.26
C ILE A 307 20.98 -10.19 -1.84
N GLU A 308 21.97 -9.32 -1.66
CA GLU A 308 22.40 -8.83 -0.35
C GLU A 308 21.26 -8.13 0.39
N LEU A 309 20.52 -7.24 -0.29
CA LEU A 309 19.35 -6.57 0.27
C LEU A 309 18.28 -7.57 0.71
N ILE A 310 17.97 -8.58 -0.12
CA ILE A 310 16.99 -9.61 0.21
C ILE A 310 17.43 -10.39 1.44
N ASN A 311 18.69 -10.84 1.50
CA ASN A 311 19.25 -11.56 2.65
C ASN A 311 19.24 -10.72 3.93
N ASN A 312 19.54 -9.42 3.85
CA ASN A 312 19.47 -8.52 4.99
C ASN A 312 18.03 -8.39 5.54
N LEU A 313 17.03 -8.39 4.66
CA LEU A 313 15.62 -8.34 5.08
C LEU A 313 15.14 -9.69 5.64
N LEU A 314 15.63 -10.80 5.09
CA LEU A 314 15.23 -12.16 5.47
C LEU A 314 16.00 -12.72 6.68
N GLY A 315 17.15 -12.14 7.02
CA GLY A 315 18.02 -12.58 8.13
C GLY A 315 17.31 -12.76 9.48
N PRO A 316 16.45 -11.82 9.94
CA PRO A 316 15.69 -11.99 11.18
C PRO A 316 14.78 -13.22 11.22
N TYR A 317 14.41 -13.73 10.04
CA TYR A 317 13.52 -14.88 9.86
C TYR A 317 14.29 -16.20 9.66
N GLN A 318 15.63 -16.19 9.76
CA GLN A 318 16.50 -17.35 9.49
C GLN A 318 16.33 -17.92 8.08
N LEU A 319 16.04 -17.02 7.13
CA LEU A 319 15.92 -17.34 5.72
C LEU A 319 17.11 -16.75 4.97
N SER A 320 17.64 -17.51 4.02
CA SER A 320 18.69 -17.06 3.12
C SER A 320 18.39 -17.46 1.69
N VAL A 321 18.82 -16.63 0.76
CA VAL A 321 18.70 -16.84 -0.67
C VAL A 321 20.08 -16.77 -1.32
N SER A 322 20.34 -17.70 -2.24
CA SER A 322 21.56 -17.74 -3.03
C SER A 322 21.23 -17.96 -4.50
N LEU A 323 22.07 -17.42 -5.37
CA LEU A 323 22.04 -17.73 -6.79
C LEU A 323 23.00 -18.89 -7.03
N LEU A 324 22.50 -19.97 -7.62
CA LEU A 324 23.33 -21.14 -7.95
C LEU A 324 24.09 -20.91 -9.26
N ASP A 325 23.41 -20.31 -10.24
CA ASP A 325 23.97 -19.92 -11.54
C ASP A 325 23.16 -18.74 -12.14
N GLU A 326 23.30 -18.49 -13.44
CA GLU A 326 22.59 -17.43 -14.15
C GLU A 326 21.06 -17.62 -14.18
N ALA A 327 20.57 -18.86 -14.11
CA ALA A 327 19.18 -19.22 -14.33
C ALA A 327 18.48 -19.83 -13.11
N ASN A 328 19.24 -20.24 -12.08
CA ASN A 328 18.78 -21.00 -10.93
C ASN A 328 19.10 -20.28 -9.61
N TYR A 329 18.18 -20.42 -8.66
CA TYR A 329 18.33 -19.92 -7.29
C TYR A 329 17.99 -21.00 -6.27
N GLN A 330 18.40 -20.77 -5.03
CA GLN A 330 18.07 -21.58 -3.88
C GLN A 330 17.57 -20.70 -2.74
N ILE A 331 16.46 -21.12 -2.13
CA ILE A 331 15.91 -20.58 -0.88
C ILE A 331 16.22 -21.61 0.20
N VAL A 332 16.88 -21.18 1.27
CA VAL A 332 17.22 -22.03 2.43
C VAL A 332 16.59 -21.42 3.67
N GLY A 333 15.74 -22.19 4.34
CA GLY A 333 15.23 -21.89 5.68
C GLY A 333 15.70 -22.93 6.70
N HIS A 334 15.21 -22.81 7.94
CA HIS A 334 15.62 -23.68 9.05
C HIS A 334 15.43 -25.18 8.75
N ASP A 335 14.29 -25.55 8.16
CA ASP A 335 13.91 -26.96 7.94
C ASP A 335 13.63 -27.30 6.46
N PHE A 336 13.86 -26.37 5.55
CA PHE A 336 13.57 -26.58 4.14
C PHE A 336 14.61 -25.95 3.22
N SER A 337 14.76 -26.55 2.04
CA SER A 337 15.46 -25.93 0.93
C SER A 337 14.66 -26.13 -0.35
N VAL A 338 14.41 -25.02 -1.05
CA VAL A 338 13.68 -25.02 -2.32
C VAL A 338 14.60 -24.42 -3.38
N GLN A 339 14.84 -25.18 -4.45
CA GLN A 339 15.53 -24.68 -5.64
C GLN A 339 14.51 -24.34 -6.72
N GLY A 340 14.78 -23.30 -7.49
CA GLY A 340 13.91 -22.84 -8.56
C GLY A 340 14.67 -22.14 -9.67
N ASN A 341 13.96 -21.94 -10.78
CA ASN A 341 14.45 -21.24 -11.96
C ASN A 341 13.38 -20.31 -12.54
N LEU A 342 13.69 -19.58 -13.62
CA LEU A 342 12.77 -18.64 -14.28
C LEU A 342 11.42 -19.26 -14.69
N THR A 343 11.43 -20.53 -15.07
CA THR A 343 10.24 -21.26 -15.56
C THR A 343 9.50 -22.05 -14.49
N SER A 344 10.17 -22.38 -13.40
CA SER A 344 9.62 -23.18 -12.30
C SER A 344 8.44 -22.46 -11.67
N ARG A 345 7.44 -23.20 -11.18
CA ARG A 345 6.34 -22.65 -10.39
C ARG A 345 6.39 -23.31 -9.02
N VAL A 346 6.80 -22.54 -8.00
CA VAL A 346 6.64 -22.97 -6.61
C VAL A 346 5.14 -22.97 -6.31
N SER A 347 4.62 -24.07 -5.79
CA SER A 347 3.21 -24.15 -5.42
C SER A 347 3.03 -23.67 -3.98
N ASN A 348 1.99 -22.85 -3.74
CA ASN A 348 1.67 -22.32 -2.40
C ASN A 348 1.43 -23.44 -1.38
N ASN A 349 0.89 -24.58 -1.83
CA ASN A 349 0.58 -25.72 -0.96
C ASN A 349 1.83 -26.49 -0.48
N GLN A 350 2.96 -26.39 -1.20
CA GLN A 350 4.20 -27.07 -0.80
C GLN A 350 5.00 -26.23 0.19
N ASN A 351 5.17 -24.94 -0.10
CA ASN A 351 5.95 -24.05 0.75
C ASN A 351 5.48 -22.58 0.56
N PRO A 352 4.62 -22.05 1.44
CA PRO A 352 4.07 -20.70 1.30
C PRO A 352 5.14 -19.60 1.41
N ILE A 353 6.22 -19.85 2.16
CA ILE A 353 7.35 -18.93 2.29
C ILE A 353 8.11 -18.82 0.96
N ALA A 354 8.45 -19.96 0.35
CA ALA A 354 9.12 -19.99 -0.94
C ALA A 354 8.23 -19.38 -2.03
N TYR A 355 6.92 -19.62 -1.98
CA TYR A 355 5.94 -19.01 -2.88
C TYR A 355 5.94 -17.47 -2.78
N ALA A 356 6.03 -16.91 -1.57
CA ALA A 356 6.09 -15.46 -1.37
C ALA A 356 7.40 -14.83 -1.89
N ILE A 357 8.52 -15.55 -1.80
CA ILE A 357 9.86 -15.05 -2.18
C ILE A 357 10.16 -15.26 -3.68
N ASP A 358 9.60 -16.30 -4.30
CA ASP A 358 9.82 -16.70 -5.70
C ASP A 358 9.73 -15.55 -6.73
N PRO A 359 8.70 -14.67 -6.71
CA PRO A 359 8.61 -13.57 -7.67
C PRO A 359 9.79 -12.61 -7.63
N ILE A 360 10.37 -12.38 -6.45
CA ILE A 360 11.50 -11.47 -6.27
C ILE A 360 12.76 -12.09 -6.88
N LEU A 361 13.01 -13.37 -6.62
CA LEU A 361 14.20 -14.05 -7.16
C LEU A 361 14.13 -14.17 -8.67
N LYS A 362 12.95 -14.41 -9.24
CA LYS A 362 12.75 -14.36 -10.69
C LYS A 362 12.99 -12.96 -11.27
N LEU A 363 12.65 -11.91 -10.55
CA LEU A 363 12.98 -10.54 -10.96
C LEU A 363 14.50 -10.33 -10.95
N VAL A 364 15.19 -10.78 -9.90
CA VAL A 364 16.66 -10.71 -9.80
C VAL A 364 17.34 -11.51 -10.92
N LEU A 365 16.84 -12.71 -11.26
CA LEU A 365 17.36 -13.51 -12.38
C LEU A 365 17.23 -12.81 -13.74
N LYS A 366 16.25 -11.91 -13.91
CA LYS A 366 16.07 -11.13 -15.15
C LYS A 366 16.97 -9.90 -15.23
N MET A 367 17.66 -9.53 -14.16
CA MET A 367 18.61 -8.41 -14.17
C MET A 367 19.82 -8.77 -15.02
N LYS A 368 20.38 -7.78 -15.72
CA LYS A 368 21.63 -7.95 -16.46
C LYS A 368 22.79 -8.05 -15.46
N GLU A 369 23.77 -8.90 -15.74
CA GLU A 369 25.01 -8.87 -14.97
C GLU A 369 25.74 -7.55 -15.20
N SER A 370 26.17 -6.92 -14.11
CA SER A 370 27.09 -5.80 -14.13
C SER A 370 28.46 -6.30 -14.59
N SER A 371 28.66 -6.37 -15.91
CA SER A 371 29.92 -6.76 -16.56
C SER A 371 31.03 -5.75 -16.35
#